data_AF-A0A944P2Y9-F1
#
_entry.id   AF-A0A944P2Y9-F1
#
_cell.length_a   1.000
_cell.length_b   1.000
_cell.length_c   1.000
_cell.angle_alpha   90.00
_cell.angle_beta   90.00
_cell.angle_gamma   90.00
#
_symmetry.space_group_name_H-M   'P 1'
#
loop_
_entity.id
_entity.type
_entity.pdbx_description
1 polymer ?
#
loop_
_entity_poly.entity_id
_entity_poly.type
_entity_poly.pdbx_seq_one_letter_code
_entity_poly.pdbx_strand_id
1 'polypeptide(L)'
;MSFAMFLVVVAAAAWYIQGQRRPGAGSSAAAQARRLRSPLVRLADLLGIQTACGRRAKQWAAGAVGEKATAARLAPLAGEGWTVLHDRALPTSRANVDHLLISPTGVVIVLDSKKWSARWPLRVKSGRLMHGDRDVSARLDGIRHEARAVSRALECPVIPLVSMEGPAQSPDPGGEWMFDSIRIVPADHIVPVLRSVARRYRATGQHPGACAAALFPKYRRK
;
A
#
# COMPACT_ATOMS: atom_id res chain seq x y z
N MET A 1 -39.39 6.18 -22.51
CA MET A 1 -38.65 6.48 -21.27
C MET A 1 -37.80 7.73 -21.51
N SER A 2 -37.96 8.78 -20.70
CA SER A 2 -37.21 10.03 -20.86
C SER A 2 -35.70 9.81 -20.67
N PHE A 3 -34.88 10.49 -21.45
CA PHE A 3 -33.41 10.46 -21.39
C PHE A 3 -32.87 10.71 -19.97
N ALA A 4 -33.56 11.55 -19.20
CA ALA A 4 -33.25 11.82 -17.79
C ALA A 4 -33.41 10.58 -16.89
N MET A 5 -34.39 9.73 -17.15
CA MET A 5 -34.64 8.51 -16.38
C MET A 5 -33.57 7.45 -16.66
N PHE A 6 -33.07 7.38 -17.90
CA PHE A 6 -31.97 6.51 -18.29
C PHE A 6 -30.65 6.92 -17.61
N LEU A 7 -30.34 8.22 -17.55
CA LEU A 7 -29.15 8.74 -16.85
C LEU A 7 -29.17 8.45 -15.35
N VAL A 8 -30.33 8.57 -14.70
CA VAL A 8 -30.48 8.26 -13.26
C VAL A 8 -30.27 6.77 -13.00
N VAL A 9 -30.82 5.89 -13.84
CA VAL A 9 -30.64 4.43 -13.71
C VAL A 9 -29.20 4.02 -13.98
N VAL A 10 -28.54 4.60 -14.99
CA VAL A 10 -27.11 4.35 -15.27
C VAL A 10 -26.24 4.86 -14.13
N ALA A 11 -26.53 6.03 -13.55
CA ALA A 11 -25.80 6.56 -12.41
C ALA A 11 -26.01 5.71 -11.14
N ALA A 12 -27.24 5.24 -10.90
CA ALA A 12 -27.57 4.36 -9.79
C ALA A 12 -26.95 2.96 -9.96
N ALA A 13 -26.96 2.41 -11.17
CA ALA A 13 -26.30 1.14 -11.50
C ALA A 13 -24.78 1.26 -11.41
N ALA A 14 -24.19 2.35 -11.90
CA ALA A 14 -22.76 2.62 -11.73
C ALA A 14 -22.39 2.79 -10.25
N TRP A 15 -23.23 3.48 -9.46
CA TRP A 15 -23.06 3.60 -8.01
C TRP A 15 -23.19 2.25 -7.30
N TYR A 16 -24.18 1.43 -7.69
CA TYR A 16 -24.44 0.10 -7.14
C TYR A 16 -23.31 -0.90 -7.47
N ILE A 17 -22.88 -0.96 -8.74
CA ILE A 17 -21.76 -1.80 -9.20
C ILE A 17 -20.43 -1.33 -8.59
N GLN A 18 -20.24 -0.01 -8.41
CA GLN A 18 -19.06 0.51 -7.71
C GLN A 18 -19.08 0.22 -6.20
N GLY A 19 -20.27 0.12 -5.60
CA GLY A 19 -20.48 -0.29 -4.21
C GLY A 19 -20.16 -1.76 -3.94
N GLN A 20 -20.19 -2.61 -4.97
CA GLN A 20 -19.92 -4.05 -4.88
C GLN A 20 -18.45 -4.45 -5.13
N ARG A 21 -17.51 -3.50 -5.29
CA ARG A 21 -16.09 -3.85 -5.50
C ARG A 21 -15.53 -4.60 -4.29
N ARG A 22 -15.15 -5.87 -4.52
CA ARG A 22 -14.53 -6.76 -3.53
C ARG A 22 -13.37 -6.05 -2.82
N PRO A 23 -13.22 -6.19 -1.49
CA PRO A 23 -12.08 -5.61 -0.79
C PRO A 23 -10.78 -6.26 -1.29
N GLY A 24 -9.89 -5.40 -1.77
CA GLY A 24 -8.54 -5.69 -2.27
C GLY A 24 -7.65 -4.44 -2.14
N ALA A 25 -6.42 -4.47 -2.66
CA ALA A 25 -5.49 -3.36 -2.51
C ALA A 25 -6.09 -2.01 -2.94
N GLY A 26 -5.82 -0.94 -2.18
CA GLY A 26 -6.36 0.40 -2.43
C GLY A 26 -7.84 0.57 -2.09
N SER A 27 -8.52 -0.40 -1.49
CA SER A 27 -9.97 -0.30 -1.25
C SER A 27 -10.29 0.72 -0.17
N SER A 28 -9.58 0.68 0.96
CA SER A 28 -9.69 1.65 2.05
C SER A 28 -9.34 3.07 1.59
N ALA A 29 -8.24 3.24 0.86
CA ALA A 29 -7.82 4.52 0.27
C ALA A 29 -8.85 5.06 -0.74
N ALA A 30 -9.36 4.21 -1.64
CA ALA A 30 -10.40 4.61 -2.59
C ALA A 30 -11.71 5.01 -1.89
N ALA A 31 -12.08 4.35 -0.80
CA ALA A 31 -13.23 4.72 0.01
C ALA A 31 -13.06 6.10 0.65
N GLN A 32 -11.87 6.41 1.17
CA GLN A 32 -11.57 7.74 1.73
C GLN A 32 -11.62 8.84 0.66
N ALA A 33 -11.07 8.58 -0.52
CA ALA A 33 -11.15 9.50 -1.64
C ALA A 33 -12.61 9.84 -2.00
N ARG A 34 -13.51 8.85 -1.97
CA ARG A 34 -14.94 9.06 -2.23
C ARG A 34 -15.61 9.88 -1.13
N ARG A 35 -15.34 9.57 0.15
CA ARG A 35 -15.94 10.29 1.29
C ARG A 35 -15.61 11.78 1.28
N LEU A 36 -14.40 12.15 0.84
CA LEU A 36 -13.97 13.55 0.78
C LEU A 36 -14.50 14.32 -0.44
N ARG A 37 -15.03 13.63 -1.47
CA ARG A 37 -15.60 14.25 -2.68
C ARG A 37 -17.11 14.49 -2.54
N SER A 38 -17.48 15.39 -1.61
CA SER A 38 -18.85 15.89 -1.49
C SER A 38 -19.30 16.64 -2.77
N PRO A 39 -20.61 16.85 -2.99
CA PRO A 39 -21.09 17.60 -4.15
C PRO A 39 -20.45 18.99 -4.30
N LEU A 40 -20.28 19.72 -3.20
CA LEU A 40 -19.62 21.03 -3.19
C LEU A 40 -18.14 20.94 -3.60
N VAL A 41 -17.42 19.91 -3.14
CA VAL A 41 -16.02 19.69 -3.54
C VAL A 41 -15.92 19.37 -5.03
N ARG A 42 -16.88 18.62 -5.58
CA ARG A 42 -16.93 18.30 -7.01
C ARG A 42 -17.23 19.53 -7.85
N LEU A 43 -18.19 20.36 -7.42
CA LEU A 43 -18.50 21.62 -8.08
C LEU A 43 -17.30 22.57 -8.06
N ALA A 44 -16.63 22.69 -6.91
CA ALA A 44 -15.40 23.47 -6.79
C ALA A 44 -14.30 22.96 -7.74
N ASP A 45 -14.07 21.63 -7.82
CA ASP A 45 -13.10 21.04 -8.76
C ASP A 45 -13.47 21.35 -10.23
N LEU A 46 -14.77 21.33 -10.61
CA LEU A 46 -15.23 21.68 -11.96
C LEU A 46 -14.96 23.14 -12.31
N LEU A 47 -15.08 24.03 -11.32
CA LEU A 47 -14.77 25.46 -11.46
C LEU A 47 -13.26 25.75 -11.32
N GLY A 48 -12.40 24.72 -11.24
CA GLY A 48 -10.96 24.88 -11.07
C GLY A 48 -10.51 25.28 -9.65
N ILE A 49 -11.42 25.33 -8.68
CA ILE A 49 -11.16 25.73 -7.30
C ILE A 49 -10.66 24.53 -6.48
N GLN A 50 -9.38 24.53 -6.14
CA GLN A 50 -8.78 23.46 -5.33
C GLN A 50 -9.05 23.62 -3.82
N THR A 51 -10.09 22.95 -3.32
CA THR A 51 -10.37 22.86 -1.87
C THR A 51 -9.40 21.92 -1.14
N ALA A 52 -9.24 22.10 0.18
CA ALA A 52 -8.44 21.20 1.02
C ALA A 52 -8.97 19.75 0.98
N CYS A 53 -10.29 19.56 1.04
CA CYS A 53 -10.93 18.26 0.89
C CYS A 53 -10.68 17.65 -0.49
N GLY A 54 -10.76 18.45 -1.56
CA GLY A 54 -10.44 18.01 -2.93
C GLY A 54 -8.98 17.56 -3.08
N ARG A 55 -8.02 18.31 -2.52
CA ARG A 55 -6.60 17.90 -2.50
C ARG A 55 -6.40 16.58 -1.76
N ARG A 56 -6.98 16.44 -0.56
CA ARG A 56 -6.92 15.18 0.21
C ARG A 56 -7.55 14.02 -0.54
N ALA A 57 -8.71 14.23 -1.18
CA ALA A 57 -9.35 13.21 -2.00
C ALA A 57 -8.47 12.75 -3.17
N LYS A 58 -7.79 13.68 -3.84
CA LYS A 58 -6.84 13.37 -4.92
C LYS A 58 -5.63 12.57 -4.39
N GLN A 59 -5.11 12.92 -3.21
CA GLN A 59 -4.03 12.16 -2.55
C GLN A 59 -4.46 10.72 -2.24
N TRP A 60 -5.63 10.53 -1.62
CA TRP A 60 -6.17 9.18 -1.34
C TRP A 60 -6.43 8.37 -2.62
N ALA A 61 -6.93 9.01 -3.67
CA ALA A 61 -7.14 8.34 -4.95
C ALA A 61 -5.81 7.91 -5.58
N ALA A 62 -4.77 8.76 -5.51
CA ALA A 62 -3.44 8.42 -6.00
C ALA A 62 -2.81 7.27 -5.21
N GLY A 63 -2.97 7.25 -3.88
CA GLY A 63 -2.54 6.13 -3.03
C GLY A 63 -3.19 4.81 -3.45
N ALA A 64 -4.52 4.82 -3.61
CA ALA A 64 -5.27 3.64 -4.05
C ALA A 64 -4.83 3.10 -5.43
N VAL A 65 -4.36 3.97 -6.34
CA VAL A 65 -3.80 3.56 -7.63
C VAL A 65 -2.44 2.88 -7.44
N GLY A 66 -1.59 3.44 -6.58
CA GLY A 66 -0.28 2.85 -6.24
C GLY A 66 -0.42 1.46 -5.62
N GLU A 67 -1.27 1.32 -4.61
CA GLU A 67 -1.54 0.02 -3.96
C GLU A 67 -2.05 -1.03 -4.96
N LYS A 68 -2.92 -0.64 -5.90
CA LYS A 68 -3.40 -1.56 -6.95
C LYS A 68 -2.31 -1.94 -7.93
N ALA A 69 -1.45 -1.00 -8.32
CA ALA A 69 -0.32 -1.28 -9.19
C ALA A 69 0.65 -2.27 -8.52
N THR A 70 0.97 -2.06 -7.25
CA THR A 70 1.76 -3.02 -6.45
C THR A 70 1.07 -4.38 -6.37
N ALA A 71 -0.23 -4.44 -6.07
CA ALA A 71 -0.95 -5.72 -6.01
C ALA A 71 -0.92 -6.47 -7.35
N ALA A 72 -1.04 -5.77 -8.48
CA ALA A 72 -0.91 -6.38 -9.80
C ALA A 72 0.49 -6.98 -10.01
N ARG A 73 1.54 -6.30 -9.56
CA ARG A 73 2.91 -6.82 -9.62
C ARG A 73 3.12 -8.04 -8.72
N LEU A 74 2.46 -8.08 -7.56
CA LEU A 74 2.55 -9.20 -6.62
C LEU A 74 1.73 -10.43 -7.03
N ALA A 75 0.76 -10.28 -7.93
CA ALA A 75 -0.17 -11.35 -8.31
C ALA A 75 0.50 -12.69 -8.71
N PRO A 76 1.64 -12.72 -9.44
CA PRO A 76 2.33 -13.96 -9.77
C PRO A 76 2.79 -14.77 -8.55
N LEU A 77 3.13 -14.11 -7.44
CA LEU A 77 3.64 -14.78 -6.24
C LEU A 77 2.62 -15.74 -5.62
N ALA A 78 1.33 -15.48 -5.78
CA ALA A 78 0.28 -16.37 -5.29
C ALA A 78 0.36 -17.76 -5.95
N GLY A 79 0.71 -17.81 -7.25
CA GLY A 79 0.95 -19.07 -7.97
C GLY A 79 2.24 -19.79 -7.54
N GLU A 80 3.15 -19.08 -6.87
CA GLU A 80 4.41 -19.60 -6.33
C GLU A 80 4.27 -20.05 -4.86
N GLY A 81 3.04 -20.14 -4.34
CA GLY A 81 2.76 -20.59 -2.97
C GLY A 81 2.89 -19.49 -1.91
N TRP A 82 3.02 -18.23 -2.29
CA TRP A 82 2.99 -17.12 -1.34
C TRP A 82 1.57 -16.85 -0.84
N THR A 83 1.44 -16.57 0.45
CA THR A 83 0.22 -15.95 0.98
C THR A 83 0.33 -14.45 0.81
N VAL A 84 -0.55 -13.86 -0.02
CA VAL A 84 -0.57 -12.41 -0.29
C VAL A 84 -1.89 -11.82 0.20
N LEU A 85 -1.84 -10.98 1.24
CA LEU A 85 -3.00 -10.41 1.89
C LEU A 85 -2.98 -8.88 1.75
N HIS A 86 -3.94 -8.34 1.02
CA HIS A 86 -4.09 -6.89 0.83
C HIS A 86 -5.06 -6.26 1.84
N ASP A 87 -4.82 -4.99 2.17
CA ASP A 87 -5.70 -4.08 2.93
C ASP A 87 -6.26 -4.75 4.20
N ARG A 88 -5.36 -5.10 5.11
CA ARG A 88 -5.64 -5.90 6.31
C ARG A 88 -5.70 -5.06 7.56
N ALA A 89 -6.68 -5.28 8.43
CA ALA A 89 -6.76 -4.57 9.70
C ALA A 89 -5.66 -5.03 10.65
N LEU A 90 -5.02 -4.09 11.35
CA LEU A 90 -4.16 -4.43 12.47
C LEU A 90 -5.03 -4.79 13.70
N PRO A 91 -4.67 -5.81 14.49
CA PRO A 91 -5.46 -6.21 15.66
C PRO A 91 -5.55 -5.14 16.74
N THR A 92 -4.50 -4.30 16.86
CA THR A 92 -4.31 -3.38 17.98
C THR A 92 -4.64 -1.93 17.63
N SER A 93 -5.06 -1.62 16.40
CA SER A 93 -5.31 -0.24 15.98
C SER A 93 -6.35 -0.11 14.87
N ARG A 94 -6.76 1.13 14.58
CA ARG A 94 -7.62 1.45 13.42
C ARG A 94 -6.84 1.58 12.12
N ALA A 95 -5.55 1.25 12.12
CA ALA A 95 -4.71 1.26 10.93
C ALA A 95 -4.83 -0.06 10.17
N ASN A 96 -4.46 -0.01 8.91
CA ASN A 96 -4.40 -1.14 8.00
C ASN A 96 -2.96 -1.39 7.57
N VAL A 97 -2.68 -2.61 7.14
CA VAL A 97 -1.49 -2.99 6.39
C VAL A 97 -1.89 -3.07 4.92
N ASP A 98 -1.18 -2.36 4.06
CA ASP A 98 -1.48 -2.33 2.63
C ASP A 98 -1.26 -3.70 1.98
N HIS A 99 -0.11 -4.32 2.26
CA HIS A 99 0.24 -5.66 1.79
C HIS A 99 1.00 -6.45 2.86
N LEU A 100 0.45 -7.58 3.29
CA LEU A 100 1.11 -8.58 4.12
C LEU A 100 1.41 -9.80 3.25
N LEU A 101 2.68 -10.17 3.16
CA LEU A 101 3.17 -11.30 2.37
C LEU A 101 3.81 -12.33 3.29
N ILE A 102 3.56 -13.60 3.00
CA ILE A 102 4.24 -14.71 3.67
C ILE A 102 4.77 -15.63 2.59
N SER A 103 6.08 -15.83 2.56
CA SER A 103 6.73 -16.70 1.60
C SER A 103 6.39 -18.18 1.87
N PRO A 104 6.58 -19.08 0.89
CA PRO A 104 6.48 -20.53 1.12
C PRO A 104 7.45 -21.04 2.21
N THR A 105 8.52 -20.29 2.48
CA THR A 105 9.49 -20.57 3.54
C THR A 105 9.11 -19.97 4.89
N GLY A 106 7.91 -19.40 5.01
CA GLY A 106 7.36 -18.81 6.24
C GLY A 106 7.84 -17.39 6.56
N VAL A 107 8.64 -16.76 5.69
CA VAL A 107 9.16 -15.40 5.91
C VAL A 107 8.03 -14.40 5.79
N VAL A 108 7.81 -13.59 6.84
CA VAL A 108 6.75 -12.58 6.88
C VAL A 108 7.30 -11.22 6.47
N ILE A 109 6.63 -10.58 5.51
CA ILE A 109 6.99 -9.28 4.96
C ILE A 109 5.77 -8.37 5.01
N VAL A 110 5.95 -7.16 5.53
CA VAL A 110 4.98 -6.06 5.38
C VAL A 110 5.49 -5.14 4.29
N LEU A 111 4.61 -4.82 3.34
CA LEU A 111 4.92 -4.00 2.19
C LEU A 111 3.98 -2.78 2.11
N ASP A 112 4.58 -1.61 2.08
CA ASP A 112 3.90 -0.32 1.88
C ASP A 112 4.18 0.20 0.45
N SER A 113 3.19 0.81 -0.19
CA SER A 113 3.31 1.37 -1.54
C SER A 113 3.35 2.89 -1.48
N LYS A 114 4.50 3.47 -1.80
CA LYS A 114 4.71 4.91 -1.69
C LYS A 114 5.06 5.51 -3.05
N LYS A 115 4.41 6.63 -3.35
CA LYS A 115 4.72 7.45 -4.51
C LYS A 115 5.61 8.61 -4.11
N TRP A 116 6.77 8.71 -4.75
CA TRP A 116 7.67 9.84 -4.64
C TRP A 116 7.77 10.56 -5.99
N SER A 117 8.04 11.87 -5.93
CA SER A 117 8.28 12.63 -7.15
C SER A 117 9.61 12.19 -7.77
N ALA A 118 9.58 11.78 -9.03
CA ALA A 118 10.78 11.46 -9.80
C ALA A 118 11.68 12.69 -10.06
N ARG A 119 11.18 13.91 -9.80
CA ARG A 119 11.95 15.15 -9.92
C ARG A 119 13.13 15.22 -8.96
N TRP A 120 13.02 14.59 -7.80
CA TRP A 120 14.03 14.67 -6.75
C TRP A 120 14.55 13.27 -6.41
N PRO A 121 15.87 13.10 -6.25
CA PRO A 121 16.44 11.83 -5.85
C PRO A 121 16.11 11.51 -4.39
N LEU A 122 16.07 10.23 -4.07
CA LEU A 122 16.03 9.73 -2.70
C LEU A 122 17.46 9.39 -2.25
N ARG A 123 17.88 9.85 -1.08
CA ARG A 123 19.23 9.64 -0.55
C ARG A 123 19.19 9.43 0.96
N VAL A 124 20.03 8.54 1.47
CA VAL A 124 20.31 8.47 2.91
C VAL A 124 21.55 9.32 3.17
N LYS A 125 21.41 10.38 3.97
CA LYS A 125 22.51 11.30 4.30
C LYS A 125 22.49 11.59 5.79
N SER A 126 23.62 11.37 6.46
CA SER A 126 23.79 11.68 7.90
C SER A 126 22.67 11.09 8.78
N GLY A 127 22.29 9.83 8.52
CA GLY A 127 21.23 9.14 9.27
C GLY A 127 19.80 9.59 8.96
N ARG A 128 19.58 10.38 7.90
CA ARG A 128 18.25 10.85 7.48
C ARG A 128 17.92 10.40 6.07
N LEU A 129 16.65 10.09 5.82
CA LEU A 129 16.13 9.85 4.49
C LEU A 129 15.73 11.17 3.85
N MET A 130 16.45 11.58 2.82
CA MET A 130 16.29 12.84 2.11
C MET A 130 15.62 12.63 0.75
N HIS A 131 14.63 13.46 0.42
CA HIS A 131 14.03 13.55 -0.91
C HIS A 131 14.28 14.96 -1.46
N GLY A 132 15.29 15.10 -2.31
CA GLY A 132 15.92 16.41 -2.55
C GLY A 132 16.53 16.93 -1.24
N ASP A 133 16.17 18.16 -0.86
CA ASP A 133 16.65 18.80 0.39
C ASP A 133 15.69 18.59 1.58
N ARG A 134 14.61 17.82 1.39
CA ARG A 134 13.61 17.58 2.43
C ARG A 134 13.88 16.29 3.17
N ASP A 135 13.94 16.37 4.49
CA ASP A 135 13.92 15.20 5.36
C ASP A 135 12.53 14.55 5.32
N VAL A 136 12.49 13.29 4.91
CA VAL A 136 11.29 12.47 4.78
C VAL A 136 11.35 11.21 5.65
N SER A 137 12.26 11.16 6.64
CA SER A 137 12.46 10.01 7.52
C SER A 137 11.17 9.57 8.22
N ALA A 138 10.37 10.53 8.68
CA ALA A 138 9.08 10.29 9.35
C ALA A 138 8.03 9.63 8.44
N ARG A 139 8.21 9.68 7.10
CA ARG A 139 7.27 9.00 6.17
C ARG A 139 7.32 7.48 6.30
N LEU A 140 8.37 6.93 6.93
CA LEU A 140 8.55 5.51 7.16
C LEU A 140 8.04 5.05 8.53
N ASP A 141 7.56 5.95 9.39
CA ASP A 141 7.06 5.57 10.72
C ASP A 141 5.82 4.68 10.68
N GLY A 142 5.00 4.83 9.63
CA GLY A 142 3.82 3.98 9.39
C GLY A 142 4.20 2.52 9.23
N ILE A 143 5.09 2.20 8.28
CA ILE A 143 5.53 0.82 8.06
C ILE A 143 6.29 0.24 9.27
N ARG A 144 7.04 1.06 10.03
CA ARG A 144 7.64 0.62 11.31
C ARG A 144 6.57 0.19 12.32
N HIS A 145 5.49 0.94 12.41
CA HIS A 145 4.39 0.62 13.31
C HIS A 145 3.68 -0.67 12.85
N GLU A 146 3.38 -0.79 11.56
CA GLU A 146 2.74 -1.96 10.98
C GLU A 146 3.58 -3.22 11.17
N ALA A 147 4.87 -3.19 10.84
CA ALA A 147 5.76 -4.34 11.01
C ALA A 147 5.85 -4.80 12.47
N ARG A 148 5.92 -3.85 13.43
CA ARG A 148 5.90 -4.17 14.86
C ARG A 148 4.58 -4.78 15.31
N ALA A 149 3.45 -4.25 14.83
CA ALA A 149 2.13 -4.77 15.17
C ALA A 149 1.93 -6.20 14.62
N VAL A 150 2.35 -6.44 13.37
CA VAL A 150 2.30 -7.77 12.75
C VAL A 150 3.24 -8.74 13.45
N SER A 151 4.46 -8.32 13.77
CA SER A 151 5.45 -9.16 14.46
C SER A 151 4.95 -9.62 15.82
N ARG A 152 4.30 -8.73 16.59
CA ARG A 152 3.69 -9.09 17.88
C ARG A 152 2.52 -10.06 17.72
N ALA A 153 1.68 -9.87 16.71
CA ALA A 153 0.50 -10.70 16.51
C ALA A 153 0.82 -12.10 15.96
N LEU A 154 1.91 -12.24 15.19
CA LEU A 154 2.38 -13.53 14.65
C LEU A 154 3.53 -14.15 15.45
N GLU A 155 4.00 -13.47 16.50
CA GLU A 155 5.13 -13.89 17.34
C GLU A 155 6.38 -14.28 16.55
N CYS A 156 6.64 -13.59 15.44
CA CYS A 156 7.78 -13.86 14.56
C CYS A 156 8.40 -12.58 14.00
N PRO A 157 9.65 -12.64 13.50
CA PRO A 157 10.28 -11.51 12.82
C PRO A 157 9.53 -11.13 11.54
N VAL A 158 9.37 -9.83 11.31
CA VAL A 158 8.73 -9.27 10.13
C VAL A 158 9.69 -8.33 9.43
N ILE A 159 9.81 -8.47 8.11
CA ILE A 159 10.66 -7.61 7.27
C ILE A 159 9.80 -6.47 6.71
N PRO A 160 10.06 -5.20 7.09
CA PRO A 160 9.42 -4.05 6.46
C PRO A 160 10.08 -3.73 5.12
N LEU A 161 9.27 -3.61 4.08
CA LEU A 161 9.71 -3.25 2.73
C LEU A 161 8.82 -2.14 2.17
N VAL A 162 9.40 -1.19 1.46
CA VAL A 162 8.62 -0.15 0.77
C VAL A 162 8.82 -0.26 -0.73
N SER A 163 7.72 -0.44 -1.46
CA SER A 163 7.67 -0.32 -2.91
C SER A 163 7.60 1.15 -3.28
N MET A 164 8.55 1.60 -4.10
CA MET A 164 8.66 2.98 -4.55
C MET A 164 8.28 3.14 -6.01
N GLU A 165 7.23 3.91 -6.24
CA GLU A 165 6.95 4.53 -7.53
C GLU A 165 7.60 5.93 -7.54
N GLY A 166 8.65 6.16 -8.32
CA GLY A 166 9.37 7.44 -8.26
C GLY A 166 10.74 7.48 -8.96
N PRO A 167 11.75 8.17 -8.40
CA PRO A 167 13.03 8.37 -9.07
C PRO A 167 13.73 7.04 -9.33
N ALA A 168 14.24 6.87 -10.54
CA ALA A 168 14.67 5.58 -11.08
C ALA A 168 16.02 5.05 -10.55
N GLN A 169 16.77 5.83 -9.78
CA GLN A 169 18.17 5.51 -9.48
C GLN A 169 18.48 5.65 -7.99
N SER A 170 18.71 4.51 -7.34
CA SER A 170 19.48 4.45 -6.11
C SER A 170 20.97 4.56 -6.47
N PRO A 171 21.79 5.21 -5.62
CA PRO A 171 23.25 5.14 -5.75
C PRO A 171 23.81 3.72 -5.50
N ASP A 172 23.04 2.80 -4.91
CA ASP A 172 23.49 1.43 -4.68
C ASP A 172 23.40 0.57 -5.95
N PRO A 173 24.36 -0.33 -6.22
CA PRO A 173 24.38 -1.18 -7.42
C PRO A 173 23.13 -2.06 -7.60
N GLY A 174 22.42 -2.36 -6.50
CA GLY A 174 21.17 -3.13 -6.51
C GLY A 174 19.90 -2.30 -6.74
N GLY A 175 20.02 -0.97 -6.86
CA GLY A 175 18.86 -0.09 -7.04
C GLY A 175 18.00 0.11 -5.79
N GLU A 176 18.37 -0.46 -4.65
CA GLU A 176 17.64 -0.40 -3.37
C GLU A 176 18.21 0.70 -2.46
N TRP A 177 17.42 1.17 -1.48
CA TRP A 177 17.94 1.96 -0.36
C TRP A 177 17.69 1.20 0.94
N MET A 178 18.64 1.24 1.86
CA MET A 178 18.46 0.78 3.23
C MET A 178 18.38 1.98 4.16
N PHE A 179 17.30 2.08 4.93
CA PHE A 179 17.16 3.11 5.96
C PHE A 179 16.57 2.49 7.22
N ASP A 180 17.37 2.44 8.30
CA ASP A 180 16.91 1.97 9.61
C ASP A 180 16.19 0.61 9.53
N SER A 181 16.86 -0.37 8.91
CA SER A 181 16.35 -1.73 8.65
C SER A 181 15.16 -1.83 7.69
N ILE A 182 14.70 -0.72 7.11
CA ILE A 182 13.66 -0.69 6.08
C ILE A 182 14.33 -0.65 4.71
N ARG A 183 13.95 -1.60 3.87
CA ARG A 183 14.39 -1.66 2.48
C ARG A 183 13.39 -0.92 1.61
N ILE A 184 13.86 0.07 0.86
CA ILE A 184 13.08 0.80 -0.13
C ILE A 184 13.52 0.28 -1.50
N VAL A 185 12.57 -0.20 -2.29
CA VAL A 185 12.83 -0.89 -3.55
C VAL A 185 12.02 -0.22 -4.66
N PRO A 186 12.60 0.02 -5.84
CA PRO A 186 11.83 0.41 -7.01
C PRO A 186 10.68 -0.57 -7.29
N ALA A 187 9.51 -0.04 -7.63
CA ALA A 187 8.31 -0.85 -7.73
C ALA A 187 8.39 -1.97 -8.77
N ASP A 188 9.17 -1.80 -9.83
CA ASP A 188 9.47 -2.80 -10.86
C ASP A 188 10.38 -3.93 -10.37
N HIS A 189 11.23 -3.67 -9.37
CA HIS A 189 12.13 -4.68 -8.78
C HIS A 189 11.57 -5.42 -7.56
N ILE A 190 10.35 -5.08 -7.11
CA ILE A 190 9.79 -5.62 -5.86
C ILE A 190 9.72 -7.16 -5.85
N VAL A 191 9.28 -7.78 -6.94
CA VAL A 191 9.12 -9.25 -7.01
C VAL A 191 10.46 -9.98 -6.98
N PRO A 192 11.48 -9.61 -7.81
CA PRO A 192 12.83 -10.15 -7.68
C PRO A 192 13.39 -10.07 -6.25
N VAL A 193 13.19 -8.95 -5.56
CA VAL A 193 13.67 -8.76 -4.19
C VAL A 193 12.94 -9.68 -3.22
N LEU A 194 11.62 -9.77 -3.30
CA LEU A 194 10.82 -10.68 -2.45
C LEU A 194 11.27 -12.14 -2.62
N ARG A 195 11.47 -12.59 -3.86
CA ARG A 195 11.99 -13.94 -4.15
C ARG A 195 13.40 -14.13 -3.57
N SER A 196 14.27 -13.12 -3.67
CA SER A 196 15.62 -13.15 -3.09
C SER A 196 15.59 -13.29 -1.57
N VAL A 197 14.74 -12.51 -0.90
CA VAL A 197 14.52 -12.58 0.55
C VAL A 197 14.04 -13.98 0.96
N ALA A 198 13.06 -14.54 0.26
CA ALA A 198 12.52 -15.87 0.56
C ALA A 198 13.52 -17.02 0.34
N ARG A 199 14.52 -16.84 -0.55
CA ARG A 199 15.62 -17.81 -0.71
C ARG A 199 16.66 -17.70 0.40
N ARG A 200 16.91 -16.49 0.90
CA ARG A 200 17.96 -16.22 1.89
C ARG A 200 17.53 -16.53 3.31
N TYR A 201 16.24 -16.36 3.61
CA TYR A 201 15.69 -16.55 4.95
C TYR A 201 14.65 -17.67 4.97
N ARG A 202 14.52 -18.33 6.12
CA ARG A 202 13.47 -19.28 6.43
C ARG A 202 12.93 -18.98 7.82
N ALA A 203 11.63 -19.15 8.01
CA ALA A 203 11.05 -19.07 9.34
C ALA A 203 11.50 -20.26 10.20
N THR A 204 11.63 -20.00 11.49
CA THR A 204 11.80 -21.03 12.52
C THR A 204 10.45 -21.26 13.19
N GLY A 205 10.05 -22.51 13.40
CA GLY A 205 8.77 -22.87 14.03
C GLY A 205 7.60 -23.05 13.06
N GLN A 206 6.38 -22.82 13.54
CA GLN A 206 5.16 -23.06 12.77
C GLN A 206 4.98 -22.02 11.66
N HIS A 207 4.57 -22.48 10.48
CA HIS A 207 4.39 -21.61 9.31
C HIS A 207 3.23 -20.60 9.54
N PRO A 208 3.47 -19.28 9.54
CA PRO A 208 2.47 -18.28 9.92
C PRO A 208 1.36 -18.08 8.88
N GLY A 209 1.53 -18.61 7.66
CA GLY A 209 0.56 -18.48 6.57
C GLY A 209 -0.84 -18.99 6.90
N ALA A 210 -0.96 -20.05 7.70
CA ALA A 210 -2.25 -20.67 8.02
C ALA A 210 -3.12 -19.79 8.93
N CYS A 211 -2.53 -19.06 9.87
CA CYS A 211 -3.25 -18.23 10.84
C CYS A 211 -3.35 -16.76 10.41
N ALA A 212 -2.49 -16.27 9.52
CA ALA A 212 -2.43 -14.85 9.15
C ALA A 212 -3.77 -14.29 8.63
N ALA A 213 -4.51 -15.02 7.80
CA ALA A 213 -5.78 -14.52 7.27
C ALA A 213 -6.86 -14.37 8.36
N ALA A 214 -6.82 -15.19 9.41
CA ALA A 214 -7.74 -15.12 10.54
C ALA A 214 -7.35 -14.00 11.51
N LEU A 215 -6.05 -13.86 11.81
CA LEU A 215 -5.52 -12.82 12.70
C LEU A 215 -5.63 -11.41 12.08
N PHE A 216 -5.54 -11.31 10.76
CA PHE A 216 -5.61 -10.05 10.03
C PHE A 216 -6.83 -10.04 9.10
N PRO A 217 -8.03 -9.74 9.63
CA PRO A 217 -9.24 -9.67 8.82
C PRO A 217 -9.14 -8.53 7.80
N LYS A 218 -9.95 -8.61 6.76
CA LYS A 218 -10.03 -7.53 5.75
C LYS A 218 -10.41 -6.21 6.44
N TYR A 219 -9.70 -5.14 6.12
CA TYR A 219 -9.97 -3.85 6.72
C TYR A 219 -11.36 -3.35 6.34
N ARG A 220 -12.18 -3.11 7.35
CA ARG A 220 -13.49 -2.47 7.23
C ARG A 220 -13.54 -1.36 8.26
N ARG A 221 -13.35 -0.12 7.82
CA ARG A 221 -13.52 1.04 8.69
C ARG A 221 -15.02 1.19 8.99
N LYS A 222 -15.43 0.85 10.22
CA LYS A 222 -16.74 1.20 10.77
C LYS A 222 -16.89 2.72 10.78
#